data_AF-A0A7X6XE90-F1
#
_entry.id   AF-A0A7X6XE90-F1
#
_cell.length_a   1.000
_cell.length_b   1.000
_cell.length_c   1.000
_cell.angle_alpha   90.00
_cell.angle_beta   90.00
_cell.angle_gamma   90.00
#
_symmetry.space_group_name_H-M   'P 1'
#
loop_
_entity.id
_entity.type
_entity.pdbx_description
1 polymer ?
#
loop_
_entity_poly.entity_id
_entity_poly.type
_entity_poly.pdbx_seq_one_letter_code
_entity_poly.pdbx_strand_id
1 'polypeptide(L)'
;MKKMFDYVNYIETDRNPEELEKEFIREFVSFRKENNLTQDLLGLYSNVNRTKIARIESGMHSPTIKGLLEVLGPIGYTIKIEKVNKKM
;
A
#
# COMPACT_ATOMS: atom_id res chain seq x y z
N MET A 1 -10.08 -25.88 21.64
CA MET A 1 -9.03 -24.85 21.77
C MET A 1 -9.35 -23.76 20.76
N LYS A 2 -9.84 -22.59 21.19
CA LYS A 2 -9.95 -21.43 20.27
C LYS A 2 -8.53 -20.90 20.05
N LYS A 3 -8.10 -20.80 18.79
CA LYS A 3 -6.79 -20.21 18.46
C LYS A 3 -6.88 -18.70 18.67
N MET A 4 -5.77 -18.07 19.01
CA MET A 4 -5.62 -16.62 19.27
C MET A 4 -5.92 -15.72 18.05
N PHE A 5 -6.48 -16.29 16.97
CA PHE A 5 -6.75 -15.65 15.68
C PHE A 5 -8.23 -15.73 15.27
N ASP A 6 -9.14 -16.09 16.18
CA ASP A 6 -10.55 -15.72 16.03
C ASP A 6 -10.64 -14.21 16.33
N TYR A 7 -10.07 -13.39 15.42
CA TYR A 7 -10.15 -11.95 15.51
C TYR A 7 -11.63 -11.60 15.60
N VAL A 8 -12.01 -10.98 16.72
CA VAL A 8 -13.25 -10.21 16.77
C VAL A 8 -13.03 -9.05 15.81
N ASN A 9 -13.36 -9.28 14.56
CA ASN A 9 -13.43 -8.23 13.56
C ASN A 9 -14.45 -7.21 14.10
N TYR A 10 -13.96 -6.07 14.61
CA TYR A 10 -14.83 -4.99 15.09
C TYR A 10 -15.78 -4.51 13.98
N ILE A 11 -15.38 -4.70 12.72
CA ILE A 11 -16.17 -4.50 11.52
C ILE A 11 -16.21 -5.84 10.78
N GLU A 12 -17.40 -6.36 10.47
CA GLU A 12 -17.53 -7.52 9.58
C GLU A 12 -16.87 -7.23 8.23
N THR A 13 -15.82 -7.98 7.93
CA THR A 13 -15.15 -7.94 6.64
C THR A 13 -14.72 -9.34 6.26
N ASP A 14 -14.95 -9.69 5.00
CA ASP A 14 -14.53 -10.97 4.42
C ASP A 14 -13.09 -10.90 3.89
N ARG A 15 -12.39 -9.78 4.16
CA ARG A 15 -11.04 -9.51 3.65
C ARG A 15 -9.98 -9.89 4.66
N ASN A 16 -9.01 -10.68 4.23
CA ASN A 16 -7.84 -11.01 5.04
C ASN A 16 -6.68 -10.00 4.79
N PRO A 17 -5.63 -9.99 5.63
CA PRO A 17 -4.51 -9.06 5.46
C PRO A 17 -3.81 -9.14 4.09
N GLU A 18 -3.66 -10.32 3.51
CA GLU A 18 -2.99 -10.55 2.23
C GLU A 18 -3.79 -9.95 1.07
N GLU A 19 -5.12 -10.06 1.11
CA GLU A 19 -6.01 -9.45 0.14
C GLU A 19 -5.98 -7.92 0.22
N LEU A 20 -5.91 -7.36 1.43
CA LEU A 20 -5.80 -5.91 1.64
C LEU A 20 -4.46 -5.37 1.14
N GLU A 21 -3.37 -6.09 1.40
CA GLU A 21 -2.04 -5.73 0.88
C GLU A 21 -2.04 -5.73 -0.66
N LYS A 22 -2.61 -6.77 -1.28
CA LYS A 22 -2.69 -6.87 -2.74
C LYS A 22 -3.50 -5.74 -3.37
N GLU A 23 -4.59 -5.33 -2.73
CA GLU A 23 -5.36 -4.15 -3.17
C GLU A 23 -4.57 -2.86 -3.02
N PHE A 24 -3.94 -2.65 -1.86
CA PHE A 24 -3.12 -1.48 -1.63
C PHE A 24 -2.00 -1.34 -2.69
N ILE A 25 -1.31 -2.43 -3.03
CA ILE A 25 -0.28 -2.40 -4.08
C ILE A 25 -0.88 -2.05 -5.45
N ARG A 26 -2.07 -2.57 -5.78
CA ARG A 26 -2.75 -2.21 -7.03
C ARG A 26 -3.12 -0.72 -7.06
N GLU A 27 -3.67 -0.20 -5.98
CA GLU A 27 -4.00 1.22 -5.84
C GLU A 27 -2.75 2.09 -5.95
N PHE A 28 -1.64 1.69 -5.32
CA PHE A 28 -0.37 2.39 -5.42
C PHE A 28 0.17 2.44 -6.86
N VAL A 29 0.06 1.33 -7.61
CA VAL A 29 0.44 1.28 -9.03
C VAL A 29 -0.48 2.16 -9.88
N SER A 30 -1.80 2.10 -9.64
CA SER A 30 -2.79 2.92 -10.35
C SER A 30 -2.55 4.40 -10.11
N PHE A 31 -2.39 4.81 -8.84
CA PHE A 31 -2.03 6.15 -8.43
C PHE A 31 -0.82 6.68 -9.22
N ARG A 32 0.27 5.89 -9.28
CA ARG A 32 1.47 6.28 -10.02
C ARG A 32 1.17 6.51 -11.51
N LYS A 33 0.42 5.60 -12.13
CA LYS A 33 0.08 5.67 -13.56
C LYS A 33 -0.86 6.83 -13.87
N GLU A 34 -1.88 7.06 -13.05
CA GLU A 34 -2.84 8.16 -13.19
C GLU A 34 -2.17 9.54 -13.08
N ASN A 35 -1.10 9.64 -12.28
CA ASN A 35 -0.27 10.84 -12.18
C ASN A 35 0.84 10.90 -13.26
N ASN A 36 0.83 10.02 -14.27
CA ASN A 36 1.83 9.95 -15.34
C ASN A 36 3.28 9.78 -14.84
N LEU A 37 3.46 9.13 -13.69
CA LEU A 37 4.78 8.91 -13.11
C LEU A 37 5.33 7.56 -13.58
N THR A 38 6.54 7.55 -14.13
CA THR A 38 7.31 6.30 -14.24
C THR A 38 7.88 5.92 -12.87
N GLN A 39 8.39 4.70 -12.71
CA GLN A 39 9.10 4.33 -11.48
C GLN A 39 10.30 5.25 -11.22
N ASP A 40 10.97 5.69 -12.29
CA ASP A 40 12.10 6.62 -12.25
C ASP A 40 11.66 8.03 -11.83
N LEU A 41 10.58 8.55 -12.41
CA LEU A 41 10.04 9.87 -12.04
C LEU A 41 9.51 9.89 -10.61
N LEU A 42 8.81 8.84 -10.18
CA LEU A 42 8.36 8.73 -8.80
C LEU A 42 9.55 8.67 -7.85
N GLY A 43 10.59 7.89 -8.18
CA GLY A 43 11.83 7.85 -7.42
C GLY A 43 12.49 9.23 -7.31
N LEU A 44 12.60 9.96 -8.42
CA LEU A 44 13.16 11.30 -8.49
C LEU A 44 12.41 12.29 -7.60
N TYR A 45 11.09 12.39 -7.74
CA TYR A 45 10.29 13.33 -6.96
C TYR A 45 10.20 12.97 -5.48
N SER A 46 10.36 11.68 -5.16
CA SER A 46 10.36 11.19 -3.78
C SER A 46 11.75 11.22 -3.14
N ASN A 47 12.80 11.55 -3.89
CA ASN A 47 14.20 11.38 -3.45
C ASN A 47 14.49 9.95 -2.95
N VAL A 48 13.98 8.93 -3.64
CA VAL A 48 14.27 7.51 -3.36
C VAL A 48 14.75 6.79 -4.61
N ASN A 49 15.48 5.69 -4.43
CA ASN A 49 15.92 4.88 -5.56
C ASN A 49 14.72 4.20 -6.25
N ARG A 50 14.71 4.19 -7.60
CA ARG A 50 13.77 3.45 -8.46
C ARG A 50 13.53 2.01 -7.99
N THR A 51 14.57 1.30 -7.52
CA THR A 51 14.48 -0.07 -7.01
C THR A 51 13.57 -0.17 -5.78
N LYS A 52 13.48 0.88 -4.94
CA LYS A 52 12.53 0.93 -3.82
C LYS A 52 11.10 0.91 -4.34
N ILE A 53 10.81 1.70 -5.37
CA ILE A 53 9.48 1.72 -6.02
C ILE A 53 9.16 0.36 -6.63
N ALA A 54 10.09 -0.22 -7.40
CA ALA A 54 9.89 -1.51 -8.05
C ALA A 54 9.65 -2.66 -7.05
N ARG A 55 10.29 -2.63 -5.88
CA ARG A 55 10.08 -3.62 -4.80
C ARG A 55 8.70 -3.52 -4.15
N ILE A 56 8.18 -2.29 -3.99
CA ILE A 56 6.82 -2.07 -3.49
C ILE A 56 5.83 -2.64 -4.51
N GLU A 57 5.96 -2.27 -5.79
CA GLU A 57 5.02 -2.69 -6.83
C GLU A 57 5.04 -4.19 -7.13
N SER A 58 6.15 -4.87 -6.90
CA SER A 58 6.24 -6.32 -7.09
C SER A 58 5.62 -7.13 -5.95
N GLY A 59 5.30 -6.49 -4.81
CA GLY A 59 4.84 -7.20 -3.61
C GLY A 59 5.87 -8.16 -3.02
N MET A 60 7.14 -8.10 -3.45
CA MET A 60 8.20 -8.99 -2.97
C MET A 60 8.61 -8.64 -1.53
N HIS A 61 8.49 -7.37 -1.15
CA HIS A 61 8.72 -6.89 0.21
C HIS A 61 7.69 -5.82 0.58
N SER A 62 6.91 -6.07 1.64
CA SER A 62 6.00 -5.08 2.21
C SER A 62 6.81 -3.89 2.75
N PRO A 63 6.58 -2.67 2.25
CA PRO A 63 7.27 -1.50 2.78
C PRO A 63 6.82 -1.21 4.21
N THR A 64 7.71 -0.62 5.00
CA THR A 64 7.30 -0.02 6.29
C THR A 64 6.46 1.22 6.03
N ILE A 65 5.64 1.62 7.01
CA ILE A 65 4.88 2.89 6.96
C ILE A 65 5.81 4.08 6.67
N LYS A 66 6.96 4.15 7.36
CA LYS A 66 7.99 5.16 7.09
C LYS A 66 8.46 5.12 5.65
N GLY A 67 8.73 3.93 5.12
CA GLY A 67 9.18 3.75 3.74
C GLY A 67 8.17 4.23 2.70
N LEU A 68 6.87 4.03 2.95
CA LEU A 68 5.79 4.58 2.13
C LEU A 68 5.68 6.10 2.25
N LEU A 69 5.78 6.65 3.46
CA LEU A 69 5.73 8.11 3.66
C LEU A 69 6.94 8.83 3.04
N GLU A 70 8.11 8.20 2.98
CA GLU A 70 9.26 8.72 2.23
C GLU A 70 8.99 8.78 0.72
N VAL A 71 8.07 7.96 0.20
CA VAL A 71 7.65 8.02 -1.21
C VAL A 71 6.53 9.04 -1.41
N LEU A 72 5.47 8.95 -0.60
CA LEU A 72 4.26 9.75 -0.79
C LEU A 72 4.42 11.20 -0.29
N GLY A 73 5.14 11.41 0.81
CA GLY A 73 5.28 12.72 1.47
C GLY A 73 5.85 13.81 0.55
N PRO A 74 6.99 13.57 -0.13
CA PRO A 74 7.60 14.57 -1.01
C PRO A 74 6.71 15.01 -2.19
N ILE A 75 5.79 14.15 -2.62
CA ILE A 75 4.84 14.46 -3.71
C ILE A 75 3.49 14.97 -3.18
N GLY A 76 3.39 15.28 -1.88
CA GLY A 76 2.20 15.89 -1.28
C GLY A 76 1.12 14.91 -0.83
N TYR A 77 1.45 13.62 -0.68
CA TYR A 77 0.51 12.57 -0.29
C TYR A 77 0.83 11.98 1.10
N THR A 78 -0.15 11.31 1.69
CA THR A 78 -0.02 10.64 2.99
C THR A 78 -0.84 9.34 3.02
N ILE A 79 -0.71 8.56 4.08
CA ILE A 79 -1.51 7.37 4.35
C ILE A 79 -2.61 7.74 5.34
N LYS A 80 -3.83 7.24 5.10
CA LYS A 80 -4.97 7.38 6.02
C LYS A 80 -5.47 6.00 6.45
N ILE A 81 -6.18 5.94 7.57
CA ILE A 81 -6.94 4.75 7.98
C ILE A 81 -8.35 4.89 7.43
N GLU A 82 -8.85 3.85 6.76
CA GLU A 82 -10.21 3.80 6.26
C GLU A 82 -10.89 2.48 6.59
N LYS A 83 -12.23 2.46 6.51
CA LYS A 83 -13.01 1.25 6.76
C LYS A 83 -12.88 0.31 5.56
N VAL A 84 -12.65 -0.97 5.85
CA VAL A 84 -12.72 -2.01 4.82
C VAL A 84 -14.19 -2.24 4.48
N ASN A 85 -14.54 -2.07 3.21
CA ASN A 85 -15.88 -2.40 2.72
C ASN A 85 -16.00 -3.91 2.52
N LYS A 86 -17.17 -4.46 2.85
CA LYS A 86 -17.50 -5.86 2.53
C LYS A 86 -17.56 -5.99 1.00
N LYS A 87 -17.07 -7.10 0.44
CA LYS A 87 -17.29 -7.41 -0.99
C LYS A 87 -18.81 -7.53 -1.16
N MET A 88 -19.39 -6.72 -2.04
CA MET A 88 -20.81 -6.82 -2.44
C MET A 88 -21.07 -8.14 -3.18
#